data_AF-B1I6H3-F1
#
_entry.id   AF-B1I6H3-F1
#
_cell.length_a   1.000
_cell.length_b   1.000
_cell.length_c   1.000
_cell.angle_alpha   90.00
_cell.angle_beta   90.00
_cell.angle_gamma   90.00
#
_symmetry.space_group_name_H-M   'P 1'
#
loop_
_entity.id
_entity.type
_entity.pdbx_description
1 polymer ?
#
loop_
_entity_poly.entity_id
_entity_poly.type
_entity_poly.pdbx_seq_one_letter_code
_entity_poly.pdbx_strand_id
1 'polypeptide(L)' 'MVKRWLFIALVGALALSFVADLLLRGAHGRGKFWWHELYGFDLLFGFLGCLVLVWVSKALGKHLVQRGEDYYDR' A
#
# COMPACT_ATOMS: atom_id res chain seq x y z
N MET A 1 -19.76 -7.87 -12.71
CA MET A 1 -20.25 -6.88 -11.72
C MET A 1 -19.29 -6.67 -10.53
N VAL A 2 -18.62 -7.71 -10.01
CA VAL A 2 -17.72 -7.66 -8.83
C VAL A 2 -16.57 -6.64 -8.95
N LYS A 3 -16.02 -6.45 -10.15
CA LYS A 3 -14.89 -5.54 -10.40
C LYS A 3 -15.20 -4.08 -10.07
N ARG A 4 -16.46 -3.63 -10.26
CA ARG A 4 -16.90 -2.27 -9.89
C ARG A 4 -17.00 -2.10 -8.37
N TRP A 5 -17.46 -3.12 -7.66
CA TRP A 5 -17.56 -3.10 -6.19
C TRP A 5 -16.18 -3.09 -5.52
N LEU A 6 -15.25 -3.89 -6.03
CA LEU A 6 -13.85 -3.84 -5.57
C LEU A 6 -13.24 -2.46 -5.78
N PHE A 7 -13.51 -1.83 -6.92
CA PHE A 7 -13.03 -0.48 -7.20
C PHE A 7 -13.64 0.55 -6.24
N ILE A 8 -14.95 0.46 -5.98
CA ILE A 8 -15.64 1.34 -5.03
C ILE A 8 -15.09 1.13 -3.61
N ALA A 9 -14.87 -0.11 -3.18
CA ALA A 9 -14.31 -0.41 -1.88
C ALA A 9 -12.88 0.13 -1.72
N LEU A 10 -12.06 0.02 -2.77
CA LEU A 10 -10.69 0.53 -2.77
C LEU A 10 -10.66 2.07 -2.70
N VAL A 11 -11.47 2.73 -3.53
CA VAL A 11 -11.61 4.20 -3.51
C VAL A 11 -12.18 4.66 -2.16
N GLY A 12 -13.16 3.94 -1.61
CA GLY A 12 -13.75 4.22 -0.30
C GLY A 12 -12.73 4.08 0.84
N ALA A 13 -11.90 3.04 0.82
CA ALA A 13 -10.82 2.87 1.79
C ALA A 13 -9.79 4.00 1.69
N LEU A 14 -9.40 4.40 0.47
CA LEU A 14 -8.48 5.52 0.25
C LEU A 14 -9.04 6.84 0.79
N ALA A 15 -10.32 7.11 0.52
CA ALA A 15 -11.02 8.30 1.02
C ALA A 15 -11.15 8.28 2.55
N LEU A 16 -11.47 7.13 3.14
CA LEU A 16 -11.56 6.97 4.60
C LEU A 16 -10.20 7.22 5.27
N SER A 17 -9.11 6.68 4.72
CA SER A 17 -7.76 6.93 5.21
C SER A 17 -7.36 8.41 5.11
N PHE A 18 -7.76 9.10 4.04
CA PHE A 18 -7.54 10.53 3.90
C PHE A 18 -8.33 11.36 4.94
N VAL A 19 -9.59 11.00 5.18
CA VAL A 19 -10.41 11.66 6.22
C VAL A 19 -9.85 11.40 7.62
N ALA A 20 -9.38 10.18 7.89
CA ALA A 20 -8.71 9.83 9.15
C ALA A 20 -7.43 10.66 9.36
N ASP A 21 -6.62 10.85 8.32
CA ASP A 21 -5.42 11.70 8.35
C ASP A 21 -5.77 13.14 8.75
N LEU A 22 -6.83 13.71 8.15
CA LEU A 22 -7.30 15.07 8.49
C LEU A 22 -7.83 15.18 9.93
N LEU A 23 -8.59 14.20 10.40
CA LEU A 23 -9.16 14.19 11.76
C LEU A 23 -8.07 13.99 12.84
N LEU A 24 -7.13 13.08 12.60
CA LEU A 24 -6.09 12.72 13.56
C LEU A 24 -4.97 13.76 13.65
N ARG A 25 -4.71 14.52 12.58
CA ARG A 25 -3.80 15.70 12.61
C ARG A 25 -4.25 16.77 13.60
N GLY A 26 -5.55 16.92 13.84
CA GLY A 26 -6.09 17.85 14.84
C GLY A 26 -5.80 17.44 16.29
N ALA A 27 -5.59 16.14 16.54
CA ALA A 27 -5.36 15.57 17.87
C ALA A 27 -3.88 15.30 18.17
N HIS A 28 -3.09 14.90 17.17
CA HIS A 28 -1.64 14.69 17.29
C HIS A 28 -0.92 15.99 16.93
N GLY A 29 -0.75 16.87 17.92
CA GLY A 29 -0.12 18.18 17.76
C GLY A 29 1.23 18.11 17.03
N ARG A 30 1.43 19.05 16.08
CA ARG A 30 2.69 19.42 15.39
C ARG A 30 3.83 18.43 15.67
N GLY A 31 3.78 17.28 15.01
CA GLY A 31 4.81 16.24 15.12
C GLY A 31 6.18 16.84 14.81
N LYS A 32 7.19 16.44 15.58
CA LYS A 32 8.58 16.97 15.58
C LYS A 32 9.33 16.83 14.25
N PHE A 33 8.71 16.35 13.19
CA PHE A 33 9.36 16.04 11.92
C PHE A 33 8.68 16.73 10.75
N TRP A 34 9.48 17.26 9.82
CA TRP A 34 9.00 18.07 8.69
C TRP A 34 8.00 17.33 7.78
N TRP A 35 8.04 16.00 7.73
CA TRP A 35 7.25 15.22 6.77
C TRP A 35 5.78 15.10 7.16
N HIS A 36 5.43 15.32 8.43
CA HIS A 36 4.03 15.43 8.84
C HIS A 36 3.38 16.76 8.40
N GLU A 37 4.16 17.75 7.97
CA GLU A 37 3.64 19.00 7.43
C GLU A 37 3.04 18.82 6.02
N LEU A 38 3.48 17.79 5.30
CA LEU A 38 2.95 17.46 3.97
C LEU A 38 1.59 16.75 4.09
N TYR A 39 0.56 17.38 3.54
CA TYR A 39 -0.79 16.80 3.45
C TYR A 39 -0.76 15.49 2.65
N GLY A 40 -1.34 14.43 3.22
CA GLY A 40 -1.44 13.12 2.56
C GLY A 40 -0.13 12.32 2.48
N PHE A 41 0.93 12.73 3.18
CA PHE A 41 2.19 11.96 3.22
C PHE A 41 1.98 10.52 3.70
N ASP A 42 1.26 10.34 4.82
CA ASP A 42 0.97 9.01 5.38
C ASP A 42 0.15 8.14 4.41
N LEU A 43 -0.81 8.74 3.71
CA LEU A 43 -1.61 8.06 2.68
C LEU A 43 -0.72 7.59 1.51
N LEU A 44 0.12 8.49 0.99
CA LEU A 44 1.02 8.19 -0.11
C LEU A 44 2.06 7.15 0.31
N PHE A 45 2.64 7.29 1.49
CA PHE A 45 3.65 6.36 2.01
C PHE A 45 3.06 4.96 2.24
N GLY A 46 1.86 4.88 2.83
CA GLY A 46 1.16 3.60 3.00
C GLY A 46 0.79 2.94 1.66
N PHE A 47 0.29 3.73 0.69
CA PHE A 47 -0.05 3.22 -0.64
C PHE A 47 1.20 2.74 -1.41
N LEU A 48 2.26 3.56 -1.41
CA LEU A 48 3.52 3.22 -2.06
C LEU A 48 4.17 2.01 -1.39
N GLY A 49 4.11 1.93 -0.06
CA GLY A 49 4.58 0.77 0.71
C GLY A 49 3.86 -0.50 0.30
N CYS A 50 2.53 -0.46 0.14
CA CYS A 50 1.76 -1.61 -0.33
C CYS A 50 2.18 -2.04 -1.76
N LEU A 51 2.35 -1.07 -2.67
CA LEU A 51 2.85 -1.31 -4.03
C LEU A 51 4.23 -1.98 -4.00
N VAL A 52 5.16 -1.45 -3.21
CA VAL A 52 6.52 -1.99 -3.04
C VAL A 52 6.44 -3.42 -2.51
N LEU A 53 5.63 -3.69 -1.49
CA LEU A 53 5.45 -5.04 -0.94
C LEU A 53 4.97 -6.04 -1.99
N VAL A 54 3.96 -5.68 -2.79
CA VAL A 54 3.48 -6.55 -3.88
C VAL A 54 4.59 -6.79 -4.91
N TRP A 55 5.33 -5.75 -5.27
CA TRP A 55 6.37 -5.84 -6.29
C TRP A 55 7.55 -6.69 -5.83
N VAL A 56 8.03 -6.46 -4.61
CA VAL A 56 9.08 -7.25 -3.96
C VAL A 56 8.64 -8.69 -3.81
N SER A 57 7.41 -8.94 -3.36
CA SER A 57 6.86 -10.30 -3.24
C SER A 57 6.86 -11.04 -4.58
N LYS A 58 6.45 -10.38 -5.67
CA LYS A 58 6.54 -10.95 -7.03
C LYS A 58 7.97 -11.23 -7.47
N ALA A 59 8.89 -10.30 -7.20
CA ALA A 59 10.29 -10.45 -7.58
C ALA A 59 10.95 -11.63 -6.83
N LEU A 60 10.72 -11.72 -5.52
CA LEU A 60 11.19 -12.82 -4.68
C LEU A 60 10.55 -14.15 -5.12
N GLY A 61 9.25 -14.17 -5.39
CA GLY A 61 8.56 -15.37 -5.87
C GLY A 61 9.16 -15.91 -7.17
N LYS A 62 9.43 -15.04 -8.15
CA LYS A 62 10.03 -15.42 -9.43
C LYS A 62 11.50 -15.87 -9.31
N HIS A 63 12.28 -15.21 -8.45
CA HIS A 63 13.73 -15.44 -8.39
C HIS A 63 14.14 -16.52 -7.38
N LEU A 64 13.38 -16.71 -6.30
CA LEU A 64 13.76 -17.61 -5.20
C LEU A 64 12.84 -18.84 -5.07
N VAL A 65 11.55 -18.71 -5.40
CA VAL A 65 10.56 -19.75 -5.11
C VAL A 65 10.23 -20.60 -6.33
N GLN A 66 10.21 -20.02 -7.53
CA GLN A 66 9.97 -20.77 -8.76
C GLN A 66 11.21 -21.62 -9.11
N ARG A 67 11.11 -22.94 -8.90
CA ARG A 67 12.05 -23.93 -9.44
C ARG A 67 11.89 -24.02 -10.96
N GLY A 68 13.01 -24.23 -11.66
CA GLY A 68 13.03 -24.45 -13.10
C GLY A 68 12.18 -25.65 -13.50
N GLU A 69 11.56 -25.57 -14.68
CA GLU A 69 10.67 -26.60 -15.24
C GLU A 69 11.35 -27.99 -15.34
N ASP A 70 12.68 -28.02 -15.45
CA ASP A 70 13.52 -29.24 -15.45
C ASP A 70 13.51 -30.05 -14.13
N TYR A 71 12.87 -29.57 -13.05
CA TYR A 71 12.85 -30.31 -11.78
C TYR A 71 12.05 -31.61 -11.83
N TYR A 72 11.07 -31.73 -12.75
CA TYR A 72 10.24 -32.93 -12.91
C TYR A 72 10.67 -33.83 -14.08
N ASP A 73 11.66 -33.42 -14.87
CA ASP A 73 12.23 -34.21 -15.98
C ASP A 73 13.37 -35.16 -15.53
N ARG A 74 13.54 -35.37 -14.21
CA ARG A 74 14.39 -36.42 -13.64
C ARG A 74 13.60 -37.46 -12.86
#